data_AF-A0A8D0GS33-F1
#
_entry.id   AF-A0A8D0GS33-F1
#
_cell.length_a   1.000
_cell.length_b   1.000
_cell.length_c   1.000
_cell.angle_alpha   90.00
_cell.angle_beta   90.00
_cell.angle_gamma   90.00
#
_symmetry.space_group_name_H-M   'P 1'
#
loop_
_entity.id
_entity.type
_entity.pdbx_description
1 polymer ?
#
loop_
_entity_poly.entity_id
_entity_poly.type
_entity_poly.pdbx_seq_one_letter_code
_entity_poly.pdbx_strand_id
1 'polypeptide(L)'
;MVSLFTGKTLIVNNQDRDELDTERELIRVLENKVLLLFFGAGTCPRCQAFAPVLKEFFVRLTDEFYVERASQLILVYVSLDESEEEQDEFLRRMPKRWLLLPFQDELRRELALRFAVQNPPAVVVLEPNGEVIASNAVDEIRSLGPSCFKNWQEAAELVDRSFRLAEDFDNVAMRSFSDPIRRLKYKLDKKEAAGRENGEEEDGGALRLWDRLGKWGVCRKPRKIFG
;
A
#
# COMPACT_ATOMS: atom_id res chain seq x y z
N MET A 1 -13.41 7.05 -4.54
CA MET A 1 -12.28 6.79 -3.62
C MET A 1 -10.99 6.38 -4.33
N VAL A 2 -10.99 5.32 -5.15
CA VAL A 2 -9.77 4.85 -5.87
C VAL A 2 -9.11 5.96 -6.70
N SER A 3 -9.91 6.85 -7.27
CA SER A 3 -9.47 8.04 -8.01
C SER A 3 -8.51 8.96 -7.25
N LEU A 4 -8.53 8.94 -5.90
CA LEU A 4 -7.60 9.71 -5.07
C LEU A 4 -6.15 9.20 -5.16
N PHE A 5 -5.98 7.94 -5.52
CA PHE A 5 -4.67 7.27 -5.58
C PHE A 5 -4.35 6.77 -7.01
N THR A 6 -5.08 7.24 -8.02
CA THR A 6 -4.81 6.85 -9.41
C THR A 6 -3.41 7.30 -9.82
N GLY A 7 -2.60 6.35 -10.30
CA GLY A 7 -1.21 6.61 -10.69
C GLY A 7 -0.25 6.81 -9.50
N LYS A 8 -0.70 6.51 -8.28
CA LYS A 8 0.07 6.62 -7.04
C LYS A 8 0.31 5.24 -6.44
N THR A 9 1.34 5.13 -5.60
CA THR A 9 1.68 3.89 -4.93
C THR A 9 1.30 3.98 -3.46
N LEU A 10 0.56 2.99 -2.96
CA LEU A 10 0.38 2.78 -1.52
C LEU A 10 1.32 1.69 -1.04
N ILE A 11 1.88 1.84 0.14
CA ILE A 11 2.76 0.84 0.76
C ILE A 11 2.02 0.21 1.94
N VAL A 12 2.07 -1.11 2.06
CA VAL A 12 1.57 -1.83 3.23
C VAL A 12 2.62 -1.78 4.35
N ASN A 13 2.19 -1.52 5.59
CA ASN A 13 3.07 -1.44 6.77
C ASN A 13 3.56 -2.84 7.26
N ASN A 14 3.83 -3.75 6.34
CA ASN A 14 4.39 -5.07 6.65
C ASN A 14 5.92 -5.08 6.51
N GLN A 15 6.54 -6.21 6.82
CA GLN A 15 8.00 -6.34 6.78
C GLN A 15 8.57 -6.16 5.37
N ASP A 16 7.83 -6.58 4.36
CA ASP A 16 8.24 -6.53 2.96
C ASP A 16 7.97 -5.17 2.29
N ARG A 17 7.31 -4.23 3.00
CA ARG A 17 6.85 -2.93 2.49
C ARG A 17 6.17 -3.05 1.13
N ASP A 18 5.18 -3.94 1.07
CA ASP A 18 4.53 -4.28 -0.18
C ASP A 18 3.92 -3.05 -0.87
N GLU A 19 4.42 -2.75 -2.06
CA GLU A 19 3.88 -1.70 -2.93
C GLU A 19 2.58 -2.19 -3.61
N LEU A 20 1.55 -1.35 -3.56
CA LEU A 20 0.30 -1.42 -4.32
C LEU A 20 0.35 -0.31 -5.38
N ASP A 21 0.85 -0.64 -6.56
CA ASP A 21 1.12 0.30 -7.65
C ASP A 21 0.19 0.09 -8.86
N THR A 22 -0.53 -1.03 -8.89
CA THR A 22 -1.49 -1.32 -9.95
C THR A 22 -2.91 -0.88 -9.57
N GLU A 23 -3.66 -0.39 -10.55
CA GLU A 23 -5.06 0.01 -10.37
C GLU A 23 -5.92 -1.15 -9.82
N ARG A 24 -5.66 -2.39 -10.26
CA ARG A 24 -6.38 -3.58 -9.79
C ARG A 24 -6.16 -3.84 -8.30
N GLU A 25 -4.93 -3.67 -7.80
CA GLU A 25 -4.62 -3.81 -6.38
C GLU A 25 -5.30 -2.70 -5.57
N LEU A 26 -5.24 -1.45 -6.04
CA LEU A 26 -5.91 -0.32 -5.39
C LEU A 26 -7.44 -0.50 -5.33
N ILE A 27 -8.06 -0.93 -6.44
CA ILE A 27 -9.49 -1.25 -6.47
C ILE A 27 -9.80 -2.34 -5.44
N ARG A 28 -9.07 -3.45 -5.44
CA ARG A 28 -9.34 -4.56 -4.50
C ARG A 28 -9.27 -4.12 -3.04
N VAL A 29 -8.31 -3.27 -2.69
CA VAL A 29 -8.08 -2.85 -1.31
C VAL A 29 -9.03 -1.73 -0.86
N LEU A 30 -9.42 -0.83 -1.77
CA LEU A 30 -10.21 0.37 -1.43
C LEU A 30 -11.70 0.26 -1.78
N GLU A 31 -12.10 -0.63 -2.69
CA GLU A 31 -13.49 -0.72 -3.15
C GLU A 31 -14.44 -1.16 -2.01
N ASN A 32 -15.59 -0.49 -1.93
CA ASN A 32 -16.66 -0.80 -0.97
C ASN A 32 -16.17 -0.80 0.49
N LYS A 33 -15.28 0.13 0.82
CA LYS A 33 -14.78 0.38 2.18
C LYS A 33 -14.85 1.86 2.52
N VAL A 34 -15.00 2.14 3.82
CA VAL A 34 -14.76 3.45 4.41
C VAL A 34 -13.25 3.63 4.57
N LEU A 35 -12.73 4.77 4.14
CA LEU A 35 -11.32 5.10 4.21
C LEU A 35 -11.06 6.13 5.32
N LEU A 36 -10.12 5.79 6.20
CA LEU A 36 -9.55 6.71 7.16
C LEU A 36 -8.22 7.24 6.62
N LEU A 37 -8.19 8.54 6.32
CA LEU A 37 -6.93 9.25 6.10
C LEU A 37 -6.46 9.79 7.45
N PHE A 38 -5.44 9.15 8.02
CA PHE A 38 -4.85 9.59 9.27
C PHE A 38 -3.64 10.48 9.00
N PHE A 39 -3.78 11.77 9.29
CA PHE A 39 -2.73 12.76 9.21
C PHE A 39 -2.05 12.88 10.58
N GLY A 40 -0.77 12.53 10.63
CA GLY A 40 -0.01 12.50 11.87
C GLY A 40 1.48 12.73 11.64
N ALA A 41 2.17 13.00 12.75
CA ALA A 41 3.62 13.04 12.80
C ALA A 41 4.08 12.28 14.06
N GLY A 42 5.11 11.46 13.93
CA GLY A 42 5.73 10.67 14.99
C GLY A 42 6.29 11.53 16.11
N THR A 43 6.82 12.72 15.81
CA THR A 43 7.35 13.67 16.81
C THR A 43 6.27 14.48 17.54
N CYS A 44 5.03 14.47 17.04
CA CYS A 44 3.95 15.24 17.63
C CYS A 44 3.37 14.55 18.90
N PRO A 45 3.41 15.19 20.09
CA PRO A 45 2.92 14.58 21.33
C PRO A 45 1.43 14.23 21.30
N ARG A 46 0.62 15.08 20.64
CA ARG A 46 -0.83 14.83 20.48
C ARG A 46 -1.09 13.60 19.60
N CYS A 47 -0.25 13.37 18.59
CA CYS A 47 -0.34 12.18 17.74
C CYS A 47 0.09 10.94 18.50
N GLN A 48 1.19 10.99 19.25
CA GLN A 48 1.64 9.87 20.08
C GLN A 48 0.58 9.44 21.11
N ALA A 49 -0.14 10.40 21.70
CA ALA A 49 -1.23 10.11 22.64
C ALA A 49 -2.47 9.51 21.95
N PHE A 50 -2.75 9.88 20.70
CA PHE A 50 -3.91 9.39 19.95
C PHE A 50 -3.67 8.07 19.22
N ALA A 51 -2.45 7.83 18.75
CA ALA A 51 -2.07 6.64 18.00
C ALA A 51 -2.47 5.30 18.66
N PRO A 52 -2.27 5.07 19.99
CA PRO A 52 -2.72 3.83 20.62
C PRO A 52 -4.25 3.66 20.57
N VAL A 53 -5.01 4.74 20.71
CA VAL A 53 -6.48 4.73 20.61
C VAL A 53 -6.92 4.35 19.20
N LEU A 54 -6.32 4.97 18.18
CA LEU A 54 -6.61 4.66 16.77
C LEU A 54 -6.22 3.22 16.41
N LYS A 55 -5.07 2.76 16.91
CA LYS A 55 -4.61 1.37 16.76
C LYS A 55 -5.62 0.38 17.33
N GLU A 56 -6.06 0.61 18.57
CA GLU A 56 -7.05 -0.26 19.22
C GLU A 56 -8.38 -0.24 18.48
N PHE A 57 -8.86 0.95 18.09
CA PHE A 57 -10.06 1.12 17.28
C PHE A 57 -10.00 0.28 15.99
N PHE A 58 -8.90 0.40 15.24
CA PHE A 58 -8.71 -0.33 13.99
C PHE A 58 -8.67 -1.85 14.20
N VAL A 59 -7.93 -2.33 15.21
CA VAL A 59 -7.81 -3.75 15.51
C VAL A 59 -9.16 -4.34 15.92
N ARG A 60 -9.92 -3.66 16.80
CA ARG A 60 -11.24 -4.13 17.23
C ARG A 60 -12.26 -4.26 16.08
N LEU A 61 -12.07 -3.54 14.98
CA LEU A 61 -12.96 -3.58 13.82
C LEU A 61 -12.50 -4.54 12.73
N THR A 62 -11.24 -4.98 12.74
CA THR A 62 -10.65 -5.70 11.60
C THR A 62 -10.05 -7.05 11.96
N ASP A 63 -9.73 -7.29 13.22
CA ASP A 63 -9.08 -8.51 13.69
C ASP A 63 -10.11 -9.58 14.08
N GLU A 64 -9.84 -10.81 13.66
CA GLU A 64 -10.72 -11.97 13.84
C GLU A 64 -10.96 -12.32 15.31
N PHE A 65 -10.05 -11.91 16.19
CA PHE A 65 -10.23 -12.07 17.63
C PHE A 65 -11.45 -11.29 18.16
N TYR A 66 -11.79 -10.16 17.53
CA TYR A 66 -12.87 -9.28 18.00
C TYR A 66 -14.14 -9.40 17.16
N VAL A 67 -14.02 -9.72 15.87
CA VAL A 67 -15.14 -9.76 14.92
C VAL A 67 -15.06 -10.98 14.03
N GLU A 68 -16.20 -11.62 13.78
CA GLU A 68 -16.30 -12.77 12.86
C GLU A 68 -15.94 -12.38 11.41
N ARG A 69 -16.17 -11.12 11.04
CA ARG A 69 -15.85 -10.57 9.73
C ARG A 69 -15.20 -9.20 9.91
N ALA A 70 -14.03 -9.03 9.28
CA ALA A 70 -13.38 -7.73 9.24
C ALA A 70 -14.32 -6.67 8.63
N SER A 71 -14.45 -5.55 9.34
CA SER A 71 -15.23 -4.40 8.88
C SER A 71 -14.71 -3.89 7.54
N GLN A 72 -15.59 -3.29 6.75
CA GLN A 72 -15.27 -2.64 5.48
C GLN A 72 -14.56 -1.30 5.73
N LEU A 73 -13.41 -1.36 6.40
CA LEU A 73 -12.62 -0.22 6.85
C LEU A 73 -11.18 -0.38 6.34
N ILE A 74 -10.62 0.71 5.83
CA ILE A 74 -9.21 0.81 5.47
C ILE A 74 -8.61 2.08 6.05
N LEU A 75 -7.33 2.04 6.41
CA LEU A 75 -6.61 3.17 6.97
C LEU A 75 -5.35 3.43 6.14
N VAL A 76 -5.20 4.67 5.69
CA VAL A 76 -4.01 5.19 5.02
C VAL A 76 -3.38 6.24 5.92
N TYR A 77 -2.14 6.00 6.33
CA TYR A 77 -1.32 6.97 7.05
C TYR A 77 -0.71 7.97 6.08
N VAL A 78 -0.96 9.25 6.36
CA VAL A 78 -0.38 10.38 5.66
C VAL A 78 0.58 11.07 6.62
N SER A 79 1.87 10.79 6.46
CA SER A 79 2.91 11.39 7.29
C SER A 79 3.01 12.89 7.02
N LEU A 80 3.02 13.67 8.09
CA LEU A 80 3.42 15.07 8.15
C LEU A 80 4.78 15.25 8.82
N ASP A 81 5.55 14.17 8.92
CA ASP A 81 6.90 14.15 9.48
C ASP A 81 7.88 14.93 8.59
N GLU A 82 8.94 15.44 9.21
CA GLU A 82 10.02 16.16 8.52
C GLU A 82 11.04 15.20 7.89
N SER A 83 11.13 13.97 8.43
CA SER A 83 12.04 12.93 7.97
C SER A 83 11.37 11.56 7.78
N GLU A 84 11.96 10.73 6.92
CA GLU A 84 11.48 9.36 6.68
C GLU A 84 11.71 8.48 7.91
N GLU A 85 12.79 8.72 8.65
CA GLU A 85 13.15 8.01 9.87
C GLU A 85 12.09 8.17 10.96
N GLU A 86 11.53 9.36 11.13
CA GLU A 86 10.45 9.65 12.09
C GLU A 86 9.16 8.91 11.70
N GLN A 87 8.81 8.94 10.40
CA GLN A 87 7.68 8.17 9.87
C GLN A 87 7.85 6.68 10.17
N ASP A 88 9.03 6.12 9.88
CA ASP A 88 9.33 4.71 10.05
C ASP A 88 9.31 4.31 11.54
N GLU A 89 9.84 5.13 12.44
CA GLU A 89 9.78 4.85 13.88
C GLU A 89 8.34 4.78 14.37
N PHE A 90 7.50 5.71 13.94
CA PHE A 90 6.08 5.72 14.28
C PHE A 90 5.37 4.45 13.77
N LEU A 91 5.58 4.12 12.49
CA LEU A 91 4.92 3.00 11.82
C LEU A 91 5.31 1.63 12.38
N ARG A 92 6.54 1.46 12.90
CA ARG A 92 6.97 0.22 13.58
C ARG A 92 6.06 -0.20 14.73
N ARG A 93 5.36 0.75 15.36
CA ARG A 93 4.45 0.49 16.49
C ARG A 93 3.00 0.29 16.05
N MET A 94 2.69 0.53 14.78
CA MET A 94 1.35 0.48 14.20
C MET A 94 1.02 -0.91 13.60
N PRO A 95 -0.27 -1.23 13.38
CA PRO A 95 -0.67 -2.49 12.74
C PRO A 95 -0.07 -2.68 11.35
N LYS A 96 0.28 -3.93 11.01
CA LYS A 96 0.86 -4.29 9.70
C LYS A 96 -0.10 -4.12 8.52
N ARG A 97 -1.40 -4.03 8.80
CA ARG A 97 -2.47 -3.87 7.80
C ARG A 97 -2.71 -2.42 7.40
N TRP A 98 -2.04 -1.46 8.05
CA TRP A 98 -2.14 -0.06 7.67
C TRP A 98 -1.47 0.14 6.32
N LEU A 99 -2.07 1.00 5.51
CA LEU A 99 -1.44 1.52 4.32
C LEU A 99 -0.76 2.84 4.66
N LEU A 100 0.24 3.22 3.88
CA LEU A 100 0.92 4.50 3.99
C LEU A 100 1.27 5.02 2.61
N LEU A 101 1.41 6.35 2.51
CA LEU A 101 2.02 6.96 1.35
C LEU A 101 3.55 6.91 1.47
N PRO A 102 4.28 6.73 0.34
CA PRO A 102 5.72 6.92 0.30
C PRO A 102 6.08 8.31 0.85
N PHE A 103 7.15 8.39 1.63
CA PHE A 103 7.56 9.66 2.24
C PHE A 103 7.87 10.72 1.17
N GLN A 104 8.42 10.35 0.02
CA GLN A 104 8.72 11.32 -1.04
C GLN A 104 7.48 11.74 -1.87
N ASP A 105 6.28 11.17 -1.64
CA ASP A 105 5.10 11.48 -2.46
C ASP A 105 4.51 12.86 -2.13
N GLU A 106 4.34 13.69 -3.16
CA GLU A 106 3.72 15.01 -3.09
C GLU A 106 2.25 14.94 -2.65
N LEU A 107 1.59 13.80 -2.91
CA LEU A 107 0.19 13.57 -2.54
C LEU A 107 -0.04 13.77 -1.03
N ARG A 108 0.98 13.55 -0.18
CA ARG A 108 0.87 13.83 1.26
C ARG A 108 0.46 15.28 1.54
N ARG A 109 1.10 16.23 0.85
CA ARG A 109 0.83 17.66 0.99
C ARG A 109 -0.47 18.05 0.30
N GLU A 110 -0.74 17.49 -0.88
CA GLU A 110 -1.99 17.74 -1.61
C GLU A 110 -3.22 17.31 -0.82
N LEU A 111 -3.19 16.13 -0.20
CA LEU A 111 -4.29 15.64 0.65
C LEU A 111 -4.47 16.51 1.89
N ALA A 112 -3.38 16.91 2.55
CA ALA A 112 -3.45 17.77 3.72
C ALA A 112 -4.09 19.14 3.37
N LEU A 113 -3.73 19.71 2.23
CA LEU A 113 -4.33 20.95 1.73
C LEU A 113 -5.80 20.75 1.33
N ARG A 114 -6.09 19.69 0.56
CA ARG A 114 -7.44 19.37 0.05
C ARG A 114 -8.46 19.22 1.17
N PHE A 115 -8.06 18.60 2.28
CA PHE A 115 -8.93 18.38 3.43
C PHE A 115 -8.75 19.44 4.53
N ALA A 116 -8.04 20.53 4.24
CA ALA A 116 -7.80 21.65 5.16
C ALA A 116 -7.25 21.21 6.53
N VAL A 117 -6.34 20.22 6.53
CA VAL A 117 -5.72 19.70 7.75
C VAL A 117 -4.66 20.69 8.23
N GLN A 118 -5.01 21.47 9.25
CA GLN A 118 -4.12 22.49 9.81
C GLN A 118 -3.23 21.96 10.94
N ASN A 119 -3.76 21.07 11.78
CA ASN A 119 -3.09 20.62 13.00
C ASN A 119 -3.27 19.11 13.20
N PRO A 120 -2.19 18.32 13.28
CA PRO A 120 -2.29 16.90 13.60
C PRO A 120 -2.50 16.68 15.12
N PRO A 121 -3.12 15.55 15.54
CA PRO A 121 -3.68 14.49 14.70
C PRO A 121 -5.01 14.91 14.05
N ALA A 122 -5.24 14.47 12.82
CA ALA A 122 -6.53 14.57 12.15
C ALA A 122 -6.88 13.26 11.45
N VAL A 123 -8.14 12.84 11.51
CA VAL A 123 -8.63 11.65 10.81
C VAL A 123 -9.78 12.07 9.92
N VAL A 124 -9.57 12.10 8.60
CA VAL A 124 -10.64 12.34 7.63
C VAL A 124 -11.26 11.01 7.27
N VAL A 125 -12.60 10.94 7.32
CA VAL A 125 -13.38 9.74 7.01
C VAL A 125 -14.04 9.95 5.66
N LEU A 126 -13.75 9.05 4.72
CA LEU A 126 -14.26 9.08 3.36
C LEU A 126 -15.13 7.86 3.07
N GLU A 127 -16.23 8.09 2.34
CA GLU A 127 -17.09 7.01 1.85
C GLU A 127 -16.55 6.42 0.52
N PRO A 128 -17.01 5.23 0.08
CA PRO A 128 -16.49 4.54 -1.12
C PRO A 128 -16.43 5.40 -2.40
N ASN A 129 -17.35 6.34 -2.58
CA ASN A 129 -17.35 7.22 -3.75
C ASN A 129 -16.24 8.31 -3.64
N GLY A 130 -15.72 8.61 -2.45
CA GLY A 130 -14.68 9.61 -2.18
C GLY A 130 -15.17 10.88 -1.50
N GLU A 131 -16.45 11.01 -1.18
CA GLU A 131 -17.01 12.12 -0.41
C GLU A 131 -16.64 12.00 1.08
N VAL A 132 -16.70 13.15 1.77
CA VAL A 132 -16.30 13.26 3.18
C VAL A 132 -17.50 12.99 4.08
N ILE A 133 -17.41 11.95 4.92
CA ILE A 133 -18.36 11.69 6.00
C ILE A 133 -18.03 12.57 7.21
N ALA A 134 -16.74 12.62 7.59
CA ALA A 134 -16.26 13.42 8.71
C ALA A 134 -14.90 14.04 8.38
N SER A 135 -14.79 15.36 8.55
CA SER A 135 -13.55 16.11 8.27
C SER A 135 -12.48 15.91 9.36
N ASN A 136 -12.87 15.64 10.60
CA ASN A 136 -11.96 15.22 11.65
C ASN A 136 -12.65 14.34 12.71
N ALA A 137 -12.43 13.02 12.64
CA ALA A 137 -13.04 12.03 13.51
C ALA A 137 -12.26 11.72 14.80
N VAL A 138 -11.19 12.47 15.13
CA VAL A 138 -10.36 12.18 16.32
C VAL A 138 -11.18 12.13 17.60
N ASP A 139 -12.07 13.11 17.82
CA ASP A 139 -12.88 13.18 19.03
C ASP A 139 -14.02 12.16 19.01
N GLU A 140 -14.57 11.84 17.83
CA GLU A 140 -15.58 10.81 17.65
C GLU A 140 -15.02 9.42 17.99
N ILE A 141 -13.82 9.10 17.49
CA ILE A 141 -13.12 7.84 17.79
C ILE A 141 -12.80 7.74 19.28
N ARG A 142 -12.37 8.83 19.92
CA ARG A 142 -12.05 8.85 21.36
C ARG A 142 -13.27 8.64 22.25
N SER A 143 -14.41 9.21 21.85
CA SER A 143 -15.63 9.21 22.68
C SER A 143 -16.49 7.97 22.47
N LEU A 144 -16.70 7.56 21.21
CA LEU A 144 -17.61 6.47 20.84
C LEU A 144 -16.88 5.14 20.60
N GLY A 145 -15.56 5.18 20.39
CA GLY A 145 -14.77 3.99 20.06
C GLY A 145 -15.31 3.29 18.80
N PRO A 146 -15.26 1.94 18.73
CA PRO A 146 -15.73 1.17 17.57
C PRO A 146 -17.19 1.43 17.16
N SER A 147 -18.02 1.97 18.05
CA SER A 147 -19.43 2.22 17.76
C SER A 147 -19.66 3.30 16.71
N CYS A 148 -18.75 4.27 16.55
CA CYS A 148 -18.88 5.32 15.53
C CYS A 148 -18.83 4.76 14.10
N PHE A 149 -18.15 3.62 13.90
CA PHE A 149 -18.07 3.00 12.59
C PHE A 149 -19.44 2.59 12.06
N LYS A 150 -20.41 2.26 12.93
CA LYS A 150 -21.79 1.97 12.48
C LYS A 150 -22.44 3.18 11.83
N ASN A 151 -22.26 4.36 12.41
CA ASN A 151 -22.79 5.61 11.84
C ASN A 151 -22.16 5.89 10.46
N TRP A 152 -20.85 5.69 10.32
CA TRP A 152 -20.16 5.89 9.04
C TRP A 152 -20.55 4.84 8.01
N GLN A 153 -20.77 3.60 8.43
CA GLN A 153 -21.24 2.51 7.56
C GLN A 153 -22.65 2.80 7.03
N GLU A 154 -23.55 3.30 7.88
CA GLU A 154 -24.90 3.72 7.48
C GLU A 154 -24.84 4.93 6.54
N ALA A 155 -24.03 5.95 6.87
CA ALA A 155 -23.86 7.14 6.03
C ALA A 155 -23.31 6.81 4.64
N ALA A 156 -22.38 5.85 4.55
CA ALA A 156 -21.76 5.42 3.30
C ALA A 156 -22.63 4.44 2.48
N GLU A 157 -23.84 4.11 2.96
CA GLU A 157 -24.73 3.09 2.37
C GLU A 157 -23.99 1.80 1.97
N LEU A 158 -23.06 1.34 2.83
CA LEU A 158 -22.18 0.24 2.44
C LEU A 158 -22.98 -1.00 2.08
N VAL A 159 -22.76 -1.49 0.86
CA VAL A 159 -23.39 -2.72 0.42
C VAL A 159 -22.81 -3.88 1.23
N ASP A 160 -23.67 -4.52 2.01
CA ASP A 160 -23.33 -5.77 2.68
C ASP A 160 -23.16 -6.86 1.62
N ARG A 161 -21.90 -7.17 1.30
CA ARG A 161 -21.53 -8.25 0.37
C ARG A 161 -21.51 -9.62 1.08
N SER A 162 -22.24 -9.79 2.19
CA SER A 162 -22.36 -11.04 2.96
C SER A 162 -22.76 -12.25 2.11
N PHE A 163 -23.46 -12.04 1.00
CA PHE A 163 -23.84 -13.07 0.03
C PHE A 163 -22.69 -13.55 -0.89
N ARG A 164 -21.57 -12.82 -0.97
CA ARG A 164 -20.35 -13.33 -1.62
C ARG A 164 -19.58 -14.14 -0.59
N LEU A 165 -19.06 -15.30 -0.99
CA LEU A 165 -18.07 -16.05 -0.19
C LEU A 165 -16.98 -15.06 0.27
N ALA A 166 -16.41 -15.27 1.45
CA ALA A 166 -15.30 -14.48 1.98
C ALA A 166 -14.03 -14.67 1.14
N GLU A 167 -14.08 -14.27 -0.12
CA GLU A 167 -12.90 -13.93 -0.88
C GLU A 167 -12.42 -12.61 -0.27
N ASP A 168 -11.15 -12.60 0.13
CA ASP A 168 -10.43 -11.47 0.72
C ASP A 168 -10.47 -11.47 2.25
N PHE A 169 -9.47 -12.08 2.88
CA PHE A 169 -8.49 -11.35 3.70
C PHE A 169 -7.23 -12.18 4.04
N ASP A 170 -7.25 -13.52 3.97
CA ASP A 170 -6.05 -14.33 4.29
C ASP A 170 -4.94 -14.29 3.23
N ASN A 171 -5.26 -13.92 1.99
CA ASN A 171 -4.29 -14.00 0.89
C ASN A 171 -3.35 -12.80 0.75
N VAL A 172 -3.41 -11.79 1.63
CA VAL A 172 -2.31 -10.81 1.71
C VAL A 172 -1.12 -11.42 2.47
N ALA A 173 -1.37 -12.35 3.41
CA ALA A 173 -0.34 -13.03 4.17
C ALA A 173 0.25 -14.28 3.46
N MET A 174 -0.42 -14.79 2.42
CA MET A 174 0.08 -15.87 1.56
C MET A 174 0.36 -15.38 0.14
N ARG A 175 1.27 -14.41 0.02
CA ARG A 175 1.94 -14.18 -1.27
C ARG A 175 2.74 -15.44 -1.62
N SER A 176 2.62 -15.90 -2.86
CA SER A 176 3.38 -17.05 -3.34
C SER A 176 4.87 -16.74 -3.18
N PHE A 177 5.70 -17.72 -2.79
CA PHE A 177 7.17 -17.57 -2.78
C PHE A 177 7.73 -17.07 -4.13
N SER A 178 6.95 -17.15 -5.22
CA SER A 178 7.31 -16.66 -6.55
C SER A 178 6.94 -15.20 -6.85
N ASP A 179 6.13 -14.53 -6.03
CA ASP A 179 5.68 -13.15 -6.28
C ASP A 179 6.83 -12.12 -6.33
N PRO A 180 7.84 -12.18 -5.45
CA PRO A 180 9.02 -11.31 -5.58
C PRO A 180 9.75 -11.49 -6.91
N ILE A 181 9.87 -12.74 -7.39
CA ILE A 181 10.54 -13.07 -8.66
C ILE A 181 9.71 -12.54 -9.84
N ARG A 182 8.38 -12.68 -9.76
CA ARG A 182 7.46 -12.21 -10.80
C ARG A 182 7.48 -10.69 -10.91
N ARG A 183 7.51 -9.96 -9.78
CA ARG A 183 7.66 -8.49 -9.75
C ARG A 183 9.01 -8.04 -10.30
N LEU A 184 10.10 -8.72 -9.96
CA LEU A 184 11.42 -8.43 -10.54
C LEU A 184 11.41 -8.60 -12.06
N LYS A 185 10.77 -9.67 -12.56
CA LYS A 185 10.64 -9.90 -14.00
C LYS A 185 9.88 -8.77 -14.68
N TYR A 186 8.73 -8.35 -14.15
CA TYR A 186 8.00 -7.21 -14.72
C TYR A 186 8.76 -5.89 -14.63
N LYS A 187 9.50 -5.63 -13.55
CA LYS A 187 10.34 -4.42 -13.42
C LYS A 187 11.52 -4.44 -14.41
N LEU A 188 12.09 -5.61 -14.71
CA LEU A 188 13.12 -5.79 -15.74
C LEU A 188 12.54 -5.62 -17.14
N ASP A 189 11.43 -6.28 -17.46
CA ASP A 189 10.76 -6.18 -18.76
C ASP A 189 10.33 -4.72 -19.05
N LYS A 190 9.87 -3.97 -18.04
CA LYS A 190 9.53 -2.53 -18.16
C LYS A 190 10.76 -1.65 -18.38
N LYS A 191 11.90 -1.95 -17.74
CA LYS A 191 13.17 -1.25 -17.99
C LYS A 191 13.75 -1.58 -19.37
N GLU A 192 13.62 -2.82 -19.83
CA GLU A 192 14.02 -3.22 -21.19
C GLU A 192 13.13 -2.58 -22.26
N ALA A 193 11.82 -2.44 -22.01
CA ALA A 193 10.90 -1.74 -22.91
C ALA A 193 11.22 -0.22 -22.97
N ALA A 194 11.41 0.43 -21.83
CA ALA A 194 11.78 1.85 -21.78
C ALA A 194 13.20 2.13 -22.33
N GLY A 195 14.11 1.15 -22.25
CA GLY A 195 15.43 1.21 -22.86
C GLY A 195 15.42 1.02 -24.38
N ARG A 196 14.42 0.30 -24.92
CA ARG A 196 14.21 0.15 -26.37
C ARG A 196 13.52 1.36 -26.99
N GLU A 197 12.59 2.01 -26.29
CA GLU A 197 11.92 3.23 -26.77
C GLU A 197 12.84 4.47 -26.76
N ASN A 198 13.91 4.48 -25.95
CA ASN A 198 14.92 5.55 -25.94
C ASN A 198 16.14 5.27 -26.84
N GLY A 199 16.09 4.25 -27.69
CA GLY A 199 17.24 3.75 -28.46
C GLY A 199 17.19 3.95 -29.98
N GLU A 200 16.20 4.64 -30.52
CA GLU A 200 16.07 4.87 -31.97
C GLU A 200 16.12 6.36 -32.30
N GLU A 201 17.29 6.99 -32.14
CA GLU A 201 17.73 8.07 -33.01
C GLU A 201 19.26 8.26 -32.94
N GLU A 202 19.86 8.37 -34.13
CA GLU A 202 21.24 8.76 -34.46
C GLU A 202 22.33 7.68 -34.69
N ASP A 203 22.53 7.50 -36.00
CA ASP A 203 23.78 7.43 -36.75
C ASP A 203 24.59 6.14 -36.89
N GLY A 204 24.62 5.71 -38.16
CA GLY A 204 25.42 4.62 -38.69
C GLY A 204 26.90 4.96 -38.80
N GLY A 205 27.72 3.91 -38.82
CA GLY A 205 29.12 4.05 -39.21
C GLY A 205 30.05 2.95 -38.74
N ALA A 206 30.32 2.01 -39.65
CA ALA A 206 31.60 1.32 -39.84
C ALA A 206 32.09 0.27 -38.81
N LEU A 207 31.97 -0.99 -39.22
CA LEU A 207 33.06 -1.97 -39.45
C LEU A 207 34.30 -1.95 -38.53
N ARG A 208 34.54 -3.11 -37.90
CA ARG A 208 35.80 -3.89 -37.73
C ARG A 208 35.64 -4.70 -36.43
N LEU A 209 36.03 -5.96 -36.24
CA LEU A 209 36.99 -6.85 -36.91
C LEU A 209 36.65 -8.26 -36.40
N TRP A 210 36.46 -9.22 -37.30
CA TRP A 210 36.48 -10.64 -36.95
C TRP A 210 37.92 -11.10 -36.68
N ASP A 211 38.01 -12.19 -35.91
CA ASP A 211 39.16 -13.08 -35.71
C ASP A 211 40.25 -12.68 -34.70
N ARG A 212 40.09 -13.26 -33.49
CA ARG A 212 41.21 -13.96 -32.85
C ARG A 212 40.73 -15.12 -31.99
N LEU A 213 40.85 -16.33 -32.56
CA LEU A 213 41.38 -17.56 -31.95
C LEU A 213 40.89 -17.89 -30.52
N GLY A 214 40.25 -19.01 -30.20
CA GLY A 214 40.04 -20.24 -30.93
C GLY A 214 39.77 -21.39 -29.96
N LYS A 215 39.12 -22.42 -30.49
CA LYS A 215 39.31 -23.84 -30.22
C LYS A 215 38.92 -24.44 -28.84
N TRP A 216 37.97 -25.37 -28.97
CA TRP A 216 37.83 -26.67 -28.28
C TRP A 216 37.10 -26.60 -26.92
N GLY A 217 36.14 -27.48 -26.59
CA GLY A 217 35.72 -28.71 -27.25
C GLY A 217 34.40 -29.25 -26.70
N VAL A 218 33.80 -30.11 -27.50
CA VAL A 218 32.62 -30.93 -27.19
C VAL A 218 33.04 -32.17 -26.39
N CYS A 219 32.36 -32.49 -25.29
CA CYS A 219 32.12 -33.83 -24.71
C CYS A 219 31.61 -33.68 -23.26
N ARG A 220 30.77 -34.51 -22.64
CA ARG A 220 29.96 -35.69 -22.99
C ARG A 220 29.06 -35.94 -21.76
N LYS A 221 27.89 -36.57 -21.96
CA LYS A 221 27.01 -37.09 -20.90
C LYS A 221 27.74 -38.04 -19.93
N PRO A 222 27.37 -38.10 -18.65
CA PRO A 222 27.82 -39.15 -17.74
C PRO A 222 27.02 -40.45 -17.95
N ARG A 223 27.72 -41.58 -18.17
CA ARG A 223 27.19 -42.94 -17.96
C ARG A 223 27.75 -43.47 -16.64
N LYS A 224 26.82 -44.07 -15.87
CA LYS A 224 27.01 -44.90 -14.67
C LYS A 224 27.88 -46.14 -14.98
N ILE A 225 28.80 -46.48 -14.07
CA ILE A 225 29.43 -47.81 -13.82
C ILE A 225 30.06 -47.71 -12.41
N PHE A 226 30.08 -48.65 -11.47
CA PHE A 226 29.35 -49.86 -11.06
C PHE A 226 29.76 -50.09 -9.59
N GLY A 227 28.95 -50.81 -8.82
CA GLY A 227 29.26 -51.29 -7.46
C GLY A 227 28.02 -51.89 -6.83
#